data_AF-A0A5N5ZZT0-F1
#
_entry.id   AF-A0A5N5ZZT0-F1
#
_cell.length_a   1.000
_cell.length_b   1.000
_cell.length_c   1.000
_cell.angle_alpha   90.00
_cell.angle_beta   90.00
_cell.angle_gamma   90.00
#
_symmetry.space_group_name_H-M   'P 1'
#
loop_
_entity.id
_entity.type
_entity.pdbx_description
1 polymer ?
#
loop_
_entity_poly.entity_id
_entity_poly.type
_entity_poly.pdbx_seq_one_letter_code
_entity_poly.pdbx_strand_id
1 'polypeptide(L)'
;MRYRTDPGSNGGRISSPYGTPDHPRWPDARRRRGLGAFMFLGLPVGIAAVVLGGMAAQHQEPTITLQPGMGLAVTPARQLALVPYERDGEAGLFGMFGGDFWQTRLAAVDLASGERAWDVRLSGELLWEATVLVAGDTHAYLATDDGLMIVALADGSVAVRPDEVPGLGRDHIASPAAYGYDSVRDAVVAMDVQGDYHTIPVGELAASPADRETAAAWSGRLREGPLTQDAEAVTAETASAGEAGSLALRPTEVGAPSATLVLTDPEGRERELGGGPLREPEILLAGGTRVATAEPVLVEVDTSLTVEEFSLEIEELIAGGLPDEVAAQLQRQLDEALAGEAAGLPDLSALLGGYDGGVNEDDGAPQLLALGADRGRVVVQEAADAVGERYRITVFSLDTGEVVDRHTVTAESGHALTASSGVSVLPVASEESEFGRHDALLLLRPDGSLNEVPVGGTDLLGNLT
;
A
#
# COMPACT_ATOMS: atom_id res chain seq x y z
N MET A 1 -28.76 -59.58 -28.21
CA MET A 1 -30.10 -58.95 -28.19
C MET A 1 -29.98 -57.60 -28.89
N ARG A 2 -30.58 -57.44 -30.07
CA ARG A 2 -30.56 -56.20 -30.85
C ARG A 2 -31.97 -55.61 -30.84
N TYR A 3 -32.14 -54.43 -30.27
CA TYR A 3 -33.40 -53.69 -30.35
C TYR A 3 -33.48 -52.94 -31.68
N ARG A 4 -34.59 -53.16 -32.38
CA ARG A 4 -34.95 -52.52 -33.65
C ARG A 4 -36.02 -51.49 -33.32
N THR A 5 -35.72 -50.21 -33.46
CA THR A 5 -36.66 -49.09 -33.33
C THR A 5 -37.41 -48.91 -34.65
N ASP A 6 -38.74 -48.92 -34.57
CA ASP A 6 -39.66 -48.70 -35.69
C ASP A 6 -40.15 -47.24 -35.67
N PRO A 7 -39.89 -46.41 -36.69
CA PRO A 7 -40.30 -45.02 -36.72
C PRO A 7 -41.61 -44.89 -37.51
N GLY A 8 -42.75 -45.01 -36.85
CA GLY A 8 -44.02 -44.82 -37.55
C GLY A 8 -45.27 -45.17 -36.75
N SER A 9 -45.60 -44.43 -35.70
CA SER A 9 -47.02 -44.29 -35.33
C SER A 9 -47.33 -42.87 -34.84
N ASN A 10 -47.96 -42.13 -35.75
CA ASN A 10 -48.63 -40.89 -35.47
C ASN A 10 -49.84 -41.13 -34.56
N GLY A 11 -49.90 -40.40 -33.46
CA GLY A 11 -51.14 -39.78 -32.95
C GLY A 11 -52.30 -40.69 -32.59
N GLY A 12 -52.19 -41.43 -31.49
CA GLY A 12 -53.35 -41.97 -30.79
C GLY A 12 -54.18 -40.86 -30.13
N ARG A 13 -55.12 -40.26 -30.86
CA ARG A 13 -56.16 -39.40 -30.27
C ARG A 13 -57.25 -40.28 -29.65
N ILE A 14 -57.31 -40.29 -28.33
CA ILE A 14 -58.34 -40.95 -27.54
C ILE A 14 -59.66 -40.21 -27.79
N SER A 15 -60.59 -40.82 -28.54
CA SER A 15 -61.96 -40.32 -28.69
C SER A 15 -62.83 -40.82 -27.54
N SER A 16 -63.46 -39.89 -26.83
CA SER A 16 -64.46 -40.17 -25.78
C SER A 16 -65.65 -40.99 -26.32
N PRO A 17 -66.16 -41.99 -25.58
CA PRO A 17 -67.17 -42.95 -26.04
C PRO A 17 -68.62 -42.40 -26.10
N TYR A 18 -68.84 -41.09 -25.97
CA TYR A 18 -70.19 -40.50 -25.88
C TYR A 18 -70.50 -39.40 -26.91
N GLY A 19 -69.85 -39.42 -28.07
CA GLY A 19 -70.18 -38.55 -29.21
C GLY A 19 -70.63 -39.36 -30.43
N THR A 20 -71.74 -38.97 -31.06
CA THR A 20 -72.13 -39.49 -32.38
C THR A 20 -71.45 -38.68 -33.49
N PRO A 21 -71.25 -39.24 -34.70
CA PRO A 21 -70.57 -38.54 -35.82
C PRO A 21 -71.18 -37.19 -36.17
N ASP A 22 -72.50 -37.04 -36.01
CA ASP A 22 -73.25 -35.83 -36.40
C ASP A 22 -73.30 -34.76 -35.29
N HIS A 23 -72.87 -35.10 -34.06
CA HIS A 23 -72.74 -34.16 -32.95
C HIS A 23 -71.50 -34.48 -32.11
N PRO A 24 -70.29 -34.16 -32.59
CA PRO A 24 -69.10 -34.24 -31.77
C PRO A 24 -69.24 -33.25 -30.61
N ARG A 25 -69.42 -33.75 -29.39
CA ARG A 25 -69.32 -32.94 -28.17
C ARG A 25 -67.86 -32.60 -27.96
N TRP A 26 -67.39 -31.56 -28.65
CA TRP A 26 -66.16 -30.89 -28.25
C TRP A 26 -66.40 -30.33 -26.85
N PRO A 27 -65.48 -30.49 -25.90
CA PRO A 27 -65.56 -29.73 -24.67
C PRO A 27 -65.57 -28.26 -25.09
N ASP A 28 -66.70 -27.57 -24.90
CA ASP A 28 -66.75 -26.13 -25.05
C ASP A 28 -65.60 -25.60 -24.22
N ALA A 29 -64.61 -25.01 -24.89
CA ALA A 29 -63.53 -24.29 -24.23
C ALA A 29 -64.20 -23.11 -23.54
N ARG A 30 -64.70 -23.34 -22.31
CA ARG A 30 -65.14 -22.31 -21.40
C ARG A 30 -63.94 -21.39 -21.27
N ARG A 31 -63.96 -20.30 -22.03
CA ARG A 31 -63.09 -19.14 -21.87
C ARG A 31 -63.32 -18.67 -20.42
N ARG A 32 -62.55 -19.22 -19.48
CA ARG A 32 -62.35 -18.63 -18.16
C ARG A 32 -61.63 -17.32 -18.43
N ARG A 33 -62.41 -16.27 -18.67
CA ARG A 33 -61.95 -14.90 -18.79
C ARG A 33 -61.18 -14.54 -17.52
N GLY A 34 -59.86 -14.50 -17.64
CA GLY A 34 -59.10 -13.26 -17.41
C GLY A 34 -58.69 -12.88 -15.99
N LEU A 35 -59.16 -13.53 -14.91
CA LEU A 35 -58.75 -13.12 -13.55
C LEU A 35 -57.76 -14.08 -12.84
N GLY A 36 -57.75 -15.36 -13.20
CA GLY A 36 -56.93 -16.36 -12.50
C GLY A 36 -55.43 -16.26 -12.79
N ALA A 37 -55.05 -16.05 -14.06
CA ALA A 37 -53.63 -16.02 -14.45
C ALA A 37 -52.87 -14.80 -13.87
N PHE A 38 -53.56 -13.67 -13.68
CA PHE A 38 -52.96 -12.48 -13.08
C PHE A 38 -52.66 -12.66 -11.58
N MET A 39 -53.49 -13.39 -10.83
CA MET A 39 -53.20 -13.72 -9.43
C MET A 39 -52.08 -14.76 -9.28
N PHE A 40 -51.99 -15.75 -10.18
CA PHE A 40 -50.97 -16.79 -10.10
C PHE A 40 -49.56 -16.32 -10.53
N LEU A 41 -49.43 -15.32 -11.41
CA LEU A 41 -48.13 -14.72 -11.74
C LEU A 41 -47.82 -13.44 -10.95
N GLY A 42 -48.82 -12.62 -10.61
CA GLY A 42 -48.61 -11.35 -9.93
C GLY A 42 -48.13 -11.51 -8.48
N LEU A 43 -48.68 -12.50 -7.76
CA LEU A 43 -48.27 -12.76 -6.38
C LEU A 43 -46.80 -13.21 -6.24
N PRO A 44 -46.29 -14.21 -6.99
CA PRO A 44 -44.88 -14.60 -6.88
C PRO A 44 -43.92 -13.50 -7.35
N VAL A 45 -44.28 -12.71 -8.38
CA VAL A 45 -43.47 -11.56 -8.81
C VAL A 45 -43.45 -10.46 -7.74
N GLY A 46 -44.60 -10.16 -7.12
CA GLY A 46 -44.67 -9.18 -6.03
C GLY A 46 -43.88 -9.63 -4.80
N ILE A 47 -43.98 -10.91 -4.41
CA ILE A 47 -43.19 -11.48 -3.32
C ILE A 47 -41.70 -11.44 -3.67
N ALA A 48 -41.31 -11.84 -4.88
CA ALA A 48 -39.92 -11.76 -5.33
C ALA A 48 -39.39 -10.32 -5.30
N ALA A 49 -40.16 -9.35 -5.78
CA ALA A 49 -39.77 -7.94 -5.74
C ALA A 49 -39.62 -7.41 -4.30
N VAL A 50 -40.51 -7.79 -3.38
CA VAL A 50 -40.40 -7.40 -1.96
C VAL A 50 -39.21 -8.08 -1.29
N VAL A 51 -38.97 -9.37 -1.56
CA VAL A 51 -37.83 -10.11 -1.01
C VAL A 51 -36.52 -9.56 -1.56
N LEU A 52 -36.40 -9.37 -2.89
CA LEU A 52 -35.21 -8.81 -3.51
C LEU A 52 -34.97 -7.35 -3.09
N GLY A 53 -36.03 -6.55 -2.98
CA GLY A 53 -35.92 -5.16 -2.48
C GLY A 53 -35.54 -5.11 -1.01
N GLY A 54 -36.06 -6.04 -0.19
CA GLY A 54 -35.70 -6.17 1.22
C GLY A 54 -34.28 -6.69 1.44
N MET A 55 -33.79 -7.57 0.56
CA MET A 55 -32.40 -8.01 0.52
C MET A 55 -31.49 -6.85 0.09
N ALA A 56 -31.80 -6.18 -1.03
CA ALA A 56 -31.07 -5.01 -1.51
C ALA A 56 -30.94 -3.91 -0.43
N ALA A 57 -32.00 -3.68 0.36
CA ALA A 57 -31.97 -2.70 1.45
C ALA A 57 -31.20 -3.15 2.70
N GLN A 58 -30.88 -4.44 2.83
CA GLN A 58 -30.13 -5.01 3.95
C GLN A 58 -28.72 -5.48 3.55
N HIS A 59 -28.36 -5.38 2.26
CA HIS A 59 -27.01 -5.69 1.83
C HIS A 59 -26.07 -4.68 2.45
N GLN A 60 -25.25 -5.18 3.38
CA GLN A 60 -24.08 -4.45 3.83
C GLN A 60 -23.07 -4.47 2.69
N GLU A 61 -22.58 -3.29 2.33
CA GLU A 61 -21.44 -3.20 1.43
C GLU A 61 -20.26 -3.93 2.07
N PRO A 62 -19.42 -4.58 1.25
CA PRO A 62 -18.26 -5.25 1.80
C PRO A 62 -17.35 -4.20 2.46
N THR A 63 -16.89 -4.49 3.66
CA THR A 63 -15.89 -3.67 4.34
C THR A 63 -14.58 -3.80 3.57
N ILE A 64 -14.05 -2.67 3.13
CA ILE A 64 -12.74 -2.58 2.51
C ILE A 64 -11.72 -2.13 3.55
N THR A 65 -10.52 -2.72 3.52
CA THR A 65 -9.41 -2.28 4.37
C THR A 65 -8.13 -2.39 3.55
N LEU A 66 -7.50 -1.26 3.25
CA LEU A 66 -6.20 -1.23 2.59
C LEU A 66 -5.17 -1.87 3.51
N GLN A 67 -4.32 -2.72 2.94
CA GLN A 67 -3.22 -3.32 3.66
C GLN A 67 -2.01 -2.40 3.65
N PRO A 68 -1.17 -2.46 4.70
CA PRO A 68 0.12 -1.81 4.67
C PRO A 68 0.97 -2.42 3.53
N GLY A 69 1.84 -1.61 2.92
CA GLY A 69 2.71 -2.09 1.85
C GLY A 69 2.16 -1.87 0.43
N MET A 70 1.58 -0.70 0.17
CA MET A 70 1.36 -0.23 -1.20
C MET A 70 2.69 -0.11 -1.95
N GLY A 71 2.62 -0.15 -3.28
CA GLY A 71 3.78 0.10 -4.14
C GLY A 71 3.44 0.99 -5.33
N LEU A 72 4.46 1.47 -6.00
CA LEU A 72 4.33 2.22 -7.25
C LEU A 72 4.95 1.41 -8.39
N ALA A 73 4.29 1.41 -9.54
CA ALA A 73 4.81 0.84 -10.77
C ALA A 73 4.87 1.90 -11.85
N VAL A 74 6.02 1.99 -12.53
CA VAL A 74 6.19 2.85 -13.69
C VAL A 74 6.33 1.96 -14.90
N THR A 75 5.31 1.97 -15.76
CA THR A 75 5.34 1.24 -17.04
C THR A 75 5.56 2.24 -18.17
N PRO A 76 5.96 1.79 -19.38
CA PRO A 76 6.04 2.67 -20.55
C PRO A 76 4.72 3.35 -20.91
N ALA A 77 3.58 2.78 -20.49
CA ALA A 77 2.24 3.28 -20.83
C ALA A 77 1.65 4.21 -19.75
N ARG A 78 1.94 3.96 -18.48
CA ARG A 78 1.29 4.60 -17.32
C ARG A 78 2.04 4.38 -16.01
N GLN A 79 1.74 5.22 -15.03
CA GLN A 79 2.16 5.04 -13.65
C GLN A 79 0.98 4.53 -12.82
N LEU A 80 1.21 3.51 -12.01
CA LEU A 80 0.19 2.82 -11.24
C LEU A 80 0.53 2.87 -9.75
N ALA A 81 -0.48 3.09 -8.90
CA ALA A 81 -0.44 2.66 -7.51
C ALA A 81 -0.92 1.21 -7.43
N LEU A 82 -0.13 0.36 -6.81
CA LEU A 82 -0.45 -1.04 -6.51
C LEU A 82 -0.87 -1.12 -5.06
N VAL A 83 -2.14 -1.48 -4.84
CA VAL A 83 -2.80 -1.35 -3.54
C VAL A 83 -3.31 -2.72 -3.11
N PRO A 84 -2.58 -3.41 -2.21
CA PRO A 84 -3.12 -4.60 -1.57
C PRO A 84 -4.23 -4.18 -0.62
N TYR A 85 -5.34 -4.92 -0.60
CA TYR A 85 -6.47 -4.63 0.28
C TYR A 85 -7.26 -5.88 0.62
N GLU A 86 -7.89 -5.85 1.79
CA GLU A 86 -8.82 -6.84 2.27
C GLU A 86 -10.25 -6.42 1.94
N ARG A 87 -11.05 -7.41 1.58
CA ARG A 87 -12.48 -7.28 1.40
C ARG A 87 -13.18 -8.31 2.27
N ASP A 88 -13.92 -7.81 3.25
CA ASP A 88 -14.77 -8.61 4.14
C ASP A 88 -16.24 -8.38 3.80
N GLY A 89 -17.01 -9.45 3.63
CA GLY A 89 -18.44 -9.41 3.36
C GLY A 89 -18.84 -9.84 1.96
N GLU A 90 -20.14 -9.78 1.69
CA GLU A 90 -20.75 -10.30 0.47
C GLU A 90 -20.60 -9.35 -0.71
N ALA A 91 -20.10 -9.86 -1.84
CA ALA A 91 -20.10 -9.11 -3.10
C ALA A 91 -21.48 -9.13 -3.76
N GLY A 92 -22.29 -8.09 -3.48
CA GLY A 92 -23.59 -7.87 -4.11
C GLY A 92 -24.66 -8.88 -3.74
N LEU A 93 -25.79 -8.82 -4.45
CA LEU A 93 -27.04 -9.50 -4.04
C LEU A 93 -26.99 -11.05 -4.02
N PHE A 94 -25.98 -11.63 -4.66
CA PHE A 94 -25.80 -13.09 -4.74
C PHE A 94 -24.62 -13.61 -3.93
N GLY A 95 -23.89 -12.72 -3.22
CA GLY A 95 -22.70 -13.07 -2.45
C GLY A 95 -22.94 -14.16 -1.41
N MET A 96 -24.12 -14.18 -0.77
CA MET A 96 -24.52 -15.21 0.21
C MET A 96 -24.41 -16.66 -0.29
N PHE A 97 -24.45 -16.89 -1.60
CA PHE A 97 -24.34 -18.25 -2.17
C PHE A 97 -22.92 -18.62 -2.61
N GLY A 98 -22.01 -17.63 -2.70
CA GLY A 98 -20.65 -17.83 -3.20
C GLY A 98 -19.68 -18.36 -2.15
N GLY A 99 -19.98 -18.19 -0.85
CA GLY A 99 -19.10 -18.61 0.24
C GLY A 99 -17.79 -17.80 0.33
N ASP A 100 -17.79 -16.61 -0.27
CA ASP A 100 -16.58 -15.85 -0.57
C ASP A 100 -16.53 -14.57 0.27
N PHE A 101 -16.61 -14.75 1.59
CA PHE A 101 -16.77 -13.67 2.56
C PHE A 101 -15.47 -12.92 2.85
N TRP A 102 -14.31 -13.51 2.52
CA TRP A 102 -13.02 -12.88 2.78
C TRP A 102 -12.09 -13.03 1.58
N GLN A 103 -11.49 -11.91 1.17
CA GLN A 103 -10.54 -11.89 0.06
C GLN A 103 -9.45 -10.86 0.33
N THR A 104 -8.20 -11.27 0.13
CA THR A 104 -7.12 -10.32 -0.12
C THR A 104 -6.95 -10.14 -1.61
N ARG A 105 -6.87 -8.88 -2.04
CA ARG A 105 -6.90 -8.45 -3.43
C ARG A 105 -5.78 -7.46 -3.68
N LEU A 106 -5.47 -7.25 -4.96
CA LEU A 106 -4.55 -6.24 -5.42
C LEU A 106 -5.23 -5.42 -6.51
N ALA A 107 -5.40 -4.12 -6.25
CA ALA A 107 -5.84 -3.17 -7.25
C ALA A 107 -4.65 -2.42 -7.84
N ALA A 108 -4.72 -2.11 -9.13
CA ALA A 108 -3.87 -1.10 -9.74
C ALA A 108 -4.70 0.13 -10.10
N VAL A 109 -4.29 1.29 -9.62
CA VAL A 109 -4.92 2.60 -9.89
C VAL A 109 -4.00 3.42 -10.77
N ASP A 110 -4.50 3.90 -11.90
CA ASP A 110 -3.77 4.82 -12.77
C ASP A 110 -3.65 6.19 -12.11
N LEU A 111 -2.42 6.65 -11.87
CA LEU A 111 -2.17 7.89 -11.13
C LEU A 111 -2.58 9.14 -11.91
N ALA A 112 -2.68 9.07 -13.23
CA ALA A 112 -3.05 10.22 -14.05
C ALA A 112 -4.56 10.43 -14.04
N SER A 113 -5.34 9.37 -14.24
CA SER A 113 -6.81 9.46 -14.28
C SER A 113 -7.46 9.26 -12.91
N GLY A 114 -6.80 8.57 -11.98
CA GLY A 114 -7.43 8.06 -10.77
C GLY A 114 -8.35 6.86 -11.02
N GLU A 115 -8.38 6.30 -12.23
CA GLU A 115 -9.21 5.15 -12.56
C GLU A 115 -8.49 3.84 -12.25
N ARG A 116 -9.26 2.83 -11.85
CA ARG A 116 -8.73 1.49 -11.64
C ARG A 116 -8.37 0.83 -12.97
N ALA A 117 -7.11 0.48 -13.12
CA ALA A 117 -6.56 -0.22 -14.28
C ALA A 117 -6.96 -1.70 -14.29
N TRP A 118 -6.85 -2.38 -13.15
CA TRP A 118 -7.25 -3.77 -12.93
C TRP A 118 -7.38 -4.06 -11.43
N ASP A 119 -8.00 -5.19 -11.12
CA ASP A 119 -8.26 -5.64 -9.75
C ASP A 119 -8.31 -7.16 -9.70
N VAL A 120 -7.40 -7.78 -8.97
CA VAL A 120 -7.26 -9.23 -8.93
C VAL A 120 -7.35 -9.76 -7.51
N ARG A 121 -7.92 -10.95 -7.38
CA ARG A 121 -7.89 -11.70 -6.13
C ARG A 121 -6.52 -12.36 -5.98
N LEU A 122 -5.86 -12.12 -4.85
CA LEU A 122 -4.62 -12.80 -4.48
C LEU A 122 -4.90 -14.07 -3.68
N SER A 123 -5.74 -13.96 -2.64
CA SER A 123 -6.07 -15.07 -1.73
C SER A 123 -7.55 -15.10 -1.37
N GLY A 124 -8.00 -16.24 -0.84
CA GLY A 124 -9.32 -16.44 -0.25
C GLY A 124 -9.29 -16.80 1.22
N GLU A 125 -8.14 -16.64 1.86
CA GLU A 125 -7.91 -17.06 3.24
C GLU A 125 -7.96 -15.85 4.18
N LEU A 126 -8.45 -16.09 5.40
CA LEU A 126 -8.56 -15.10 6.46
C LEU A 126 -7.17 -14.77 7.02
N LEU A 127 -6.92 -13.51 7.39
CA LEU A 127 -5.64 -13.05 7.96
C LEU A 127 -4.46 -13.29 6.99
N TRP A 128 -4.58 -12.77 5.77
CA TRP A 128 -3.55 -12.92 4.74
C TRP A 128 -3.07 -11.55 4.30
N GLU A 129 -1.81 -11.22 4.58
CA GLU A 129 -1.16 -9.95 4.25
C GLU A 129 -0.42 -10.01 2.90
N ALA A 130 -0.40 -8.88 2.19
CA ALA A 130 0.43 -8.67 1.02
C ALA A 130 1.08 -7.28 1.06
N THR A 131 2.37 -7.26 0.78
CA THR A 131 3.17 -6.03 0.62
C THR A 131 3.83 -6.05 -0.75
N VAL A 132 3.68 -4.97 -1.51
CA VAL A 132 4.38 -4.79 -2.78
C VAL A 132 5.83 -4.42 -2.50
N LEU A 133 6.77 -5.33 -2.76
CA LEU A 133 8.22 -5.14 -2.58
C LEU A 133 8.79 -4.17 -3.62
N VAL A 134 8.50 -4.41 -4.89
CA VAL A 134 9.01 -3.63 -6.01
C VAL A 134 8.18 -3.94 -7.25
N ALA A 135 8.13 -3.00 -8.20
CA ALA A 135 7.57 -3.22 -9.52
C ALA A 135 8.56 -2.75 -10.59
N GLY A 136 8.82 -3.61 -11.57
CA GLY A 136 9.55 -3.27 -12.78
C GLY A 136 8.61 -2.80 -13.89
N ASP A 137 9.03 -2.94 -15.14
CA ASP A 137 8.23 -2.53 -16.30
C ASP A 137 7.05 -3.46 -16.59
N THR A 138 7.19 -4.75 -16.23
CA THR A 138 6.26 -5.81 -16.65
C THR A 138 5.66 -6.60 -15.49
N HIS A 139 6.34 -6.65 -14.34
CA HIS A 139 5.94 -7.44 -13.19
C HIS A 139 6.07 -6.64 -11.89
N ALA A 140 5.22 -6.97 -10.92
CA ALA A 140 5.37 -6.57 -9.54
C ALA A 140 5.61 -7.79 -8.65
N TYR A 141 6.39 -7.58 -7.60
CA TYR A 141 6.81 -8.59 -6.65
C TYR A 141 6.16 -8.28 -5.31
N LEU A 142 5.45 -9.26 -4.76
CA LEU A 142 4.71 -9.13 -3.51
C LEU A 142 5.23 -10.13 -2.50
N ALA A 143 5.56 -9.65 -1.30
CA ALA A 143 5.76 -10.47 -0.14
C ALA A 143 4.40 -10.76 0.48
N THR A 144 4.08 -12.03 0.69
CA THR A 144 2.80 -12.45 1.27
C THR A 144 3.03 -13.49 2.37
N ASP A 145 1.98 -13.83 3.11
CA ASP A 145 2.04 -14.90 4.12
C ASP A 145 2.34 -16.28 3.54
N ASP A 146 2.08 -16.49 2.25
CA ASP A 146 2.44 -17.73 1.55
C ASP A 146 3.83 -17.67 0.92
N GLY A 147 4.46 -16.49 0.88
CA GLY A 147 5.78 -16.26 0.33
C GLY A 147 5.80 -15.24 -0.81
N LEU A 148 6.77 -15.34 -1.73
CA LEU A 148 6.91 -14.38 -2.82
C LEU A 148 5.95 -14.66 -3.98
N MET A 149 5.03 -13.75 -4.24
CA MET A 149 4.15 -13.78 -5.41
C MET A 149 4.61 -12.77 -6.47
N ILE A 150 4.56 -13.17 -7.74
CA ILE A 150 4.88 -12.26 -8.87
C ILE A 150 3.63 -12.09 -9.73
N VAL A 151 3.21 -10.85 -9.95
CA VAL A 151 2.02 -10.50 -10.75
C VAL A 151 2.42 -9.69 -12.00
N ALA A 152 1.72 -9.91 -13.09
CA ALA A 152 1.90 -9.16 -14.33
C ALA A 152 1.21 -7.79 -14.23
N LEU A 153 1.93 -6.70 -14.56
CA LEU A 153 1.39 -5.34 -14.49
C LEU A 153 0.38 -5.01 -15.59
N ALA A 154 0.35 -5.80 -16.66
CA ALA A 154 -0.55 -5.57 -17.79
C ALA A 154 -2.02 -5.74 -17.38
N ASP A 155 -2.33 -6.78 -16.62
CA ASP A 155 -3.70 -7.18 -16.28
C ASP A 155 -3.88 -7.66 -14.82
N GLY A 156 -2.80 -7.65 -14.02
CA GLY A 156 -2.79 -8.12 -12.63
C GLY A 156 -2.71 -9.64 -12.50
N SER A 157 -2.65 -10.42 -13.59
CA SER A 157 -2.63 -11.87 -13.48
C SER A 157 -1.40 -12.37 -12.72
N VAL A 158 -1.58 -13.42 -11.91
CA VAL A 158 -0.47 -14.06 -11.16
C VAL A 158 0.43 -14.77 -12.18
N ALA A 159 1.64 -14.26 -12.36
CA ALA A 159 2.65 -14.83 -13.24
C ALA A 159 3.35 -16.03 -12.57
N VAL A 160 3.64 -15.92 -11.27
CA VAL A 160 4.32 -16.95 -10.48
C VAL A 160 3.73 -16.97 -9.07
N ARG A 161 3.40 -18.16 -8.58
CA ARG A 161 2.94 -18.40 -7.20
C ARG A 161 4.14 -18.64 -6.26
N PRO A 162 3.97 -18.45 -4.93
CA PRO A 162 5.07 -18.61 -3.97
C PRO A 162 5.87 -19.91 -4.08
N ASP A 163 5.21 -21.06 -4.25
CA ASP A 163 5.85 -22.37 -4.35
C ASP A 163 6.35 -22.73 -5.76
N GLU A 164 6.12 -21.85 -6.73
CA GLU A 164 6.41 -22.06 -8.14
C GLU A 164 7.56 -21.17 -8.66
N VAL A 165 8.15 -20.32 -7.82
CA VAL A 165 9.28 -19.46 -8.22
C VAL A 165 10.48 -20.31 -8.65
N PRO A 166 10.87 -20.32 -9.94
CA PRO A 166 12.01 -21.11 -10.40
C PRO A 166 13.28 -20.69 -9.66
N GLY A 167 14.02 -21.66 -9.11
CA GLY A 167 15.21 -21.39 -8.29
C GLY A 167 14.96 -21.43 -6.78
N LEU A 168 13.76 -21.07 -6.31
CA LEU A 168 13.32 -21.26 -4.91
C LEU A 168 12.46 -22.52 -4.76
N GLY A 169 11.42 -22.65 -5.60
CA GLY A 169 10.50 -23.77 -5.62
C GLY A 169 9.90 -24.07 -4.24
N ARG A 170 10.07 -25.32 -3.78
CA ARG A 170 9.52 -25.78 -2.50
C ARG A 170 10.33 -25.35 -1.28
N ASP A 171 11.51 -24.79 -1.48
CA ASP A 171 12.37 -24.31 -0.42
C ASP A 171 12.04 -22.85 -0.02
N HIS A 172 11.01 -22.23 -0.62
CA HIS A 172 10.52 -20.92 -0.21
C HIS A 172 10.02 -20.90 1.24
N ILE A 173 10.10 -19.74 1.88
CA ILE A 173 9.50 -19.50 3.20
C ILE A 173 8.14 -18.82 3.01
N ALA A 174 7.11 -19.39 3.64
CA ALA A 174 5.77 -18.80 3.72
C ALA A 174 5.75 -17.71 4.82
N SER A 175 6.35 -16.57 4.51
CA SER A 175 6.44 -15.42 5.41
C SER A 175 6.85 -14.17 4.64
N PRO A 176 6.18 -13.03 4.83
CA PRO A 176 6.51 -11.82 4.09
C PRO A 176 7.87 -11.22 4.49
N ALA A 177 8.32 -11.42 5.73
CA ALA A 177 9.61 -10.95 6.22
C ALA A 177 10.83 -11.73 5.68
N ALA A 178 10.61 -12.82 4.96
CA ALA A 178 11.67 -13.60 4.31
C ALA A 178 12.10 -13.01 2.95
N TYR A 179 11.50 -11.89 2.54
CA TYR A 179 11.75 -11.24 1.26
C TYR A 179 11.98 -9.74 1.45
N GLY A 180 12.81 -9.16 0.59
CA GLY A 180 13.05 -7.72 0.54
C GLY A 180 13.56 -7.30 -0.84
N TYR A 181 13.57 -6.01 -1.13
CA TYR A 181 14.18 -5.50 -2.37
C TYR A 181 15.57 -4.90 -2.07
N ASP A 182 16.54 -5.13 -2.97
CA ASP A 182 17.87 -4.51 -2.96
C ASP A 182 17.93 -3.48 -4.09
N SER A 183 17.84 -2.20 -3.72
CA SER A 183 17.83 -1.09 -4.68
C SER A 183 19.16 -0.84 -5.37
N VAL A 184 20.28 -1.29 -4.81
CA VAL A 184 21.61 -1.16 -5.43
C VAL A 184 21.74 -2.13 -6.59
N ARG A 185 21.17 -3.33 -6.43
CA ARG A 185 21.23 -4.41 -7.43
C ARG A 185 19.98 -4.50 -8.31
N ASP A 186 18.96 -3.70 -8.02
CA ASP A 186 17.65 -3.75 -8.67
C ASP A 186 17.09 -5.18 -8.70
N ALA A 187 17.04 -5.82 -7.53
CA ALA A 187 16.66 -7.23 -7.39
C ALA A 187 15.89 -7.49 -6.09
N VAL A 188 14.94 -8.43 -6.13
CA VAL A 188 14.32 -9.00 -4.93
C VAL A 188 15.27 -10.02 -4.33
N VAL A 189 15.52 -9.91 -3.04
CA VAL A 189 16.28 -10.86 -2.23
C VAL A 189 15.31 -11.73 -1.45
N ALA A 190 15.52 -13.04 -1.51
CA ALA A 190 14.72 -14.05 -0.82
C ALA A 190 15.62 -14.92 0.05
N MET A 191 15.14 -15.28 1.24
CA MET A 191 15.75 -16.31 2.10
C MET A 191 14.97 -17.61 1.98
N ASP A 192 15.66 -18.73 1.75
CA ASP A 192 15.03 -20.05 1.71
C ASP A 192 15.03 -20.74 3.09
N VAL A 193 14.35 -21.89 3.20
CA VAL A 193 14.23 -22.65 4.45
C VAL A 193 15.58 -23.19 4.99
N GLN A 194 16.63 -23.20 4.17
CA GLN A 194 17.99 -23.57 4.55
C GLN A 194 18.79 -22.38 5.08
N GLY A 195 18.26 -21.16 4.93
CA GLY A 195 18.93 -19.90 5.27
C GLY A 195 19.88 -19.41 4.18
N ASP A 196 19.83 -20.00 2.98
CA ASP A 196 20.56 -19.52 1.82
C ASP A 196 19.79 -18.34 1.18
N TYR A 197 20.53 -17.39 0.62
CA TYR A 197 19.96 -16.20 -0.02
C TYR A 197 19.91 -16.38 -1.53
N HIS A 198 18.82 -15.90 -2.13
CA HIS A 198 18.59 -15.88 -3.58
C HIS A 198 18.24 -14.48 -4.04
N THR A 199 18.52 -14.20 -5.31
CA THR A 199 18.19 -12.93 -5.97
C THR A 199 17.33 -13.17 -7.20
N ILE A 200 16.34 -12.31 -7.39
CA ILE A 200 15.49 -12.25 -8.57
C ILE A 200 15.61 -10.84 -9.14
N PRO A 201 16.36 -10.62 -10.23
CA PRO A 201 16.43 -9.31 -10.87
C PRO A 201 15.03 -8.78 -11.20
N VAL A 202 14.80 -7.48 -11.00
CA VAL A 202 13.50 -6.88 -11.29
C VAL A 202 13.19 -7.01 -12.78
N GLY A 203 12.01 -7.53 -13.09
CA GLY A 203 11.56 -7.90 -14.43
C GLY A 203 11.73 -9.39 -14.77
N GLU A 204 12.56 -10.13 -14.03
CA GLU A 204 12.76 -11.57 -14.20
C GLU A 204 11.86 -12.41 -13.29
N LEU A 205 11.60 -13.66 -13.68
CA LEU A 205 10.72 -14.56 -12.92
C LEU A 205 11.49 -15.63 -12.12
N ALA A 206 12.78 -15.80 -12.39
CA ALA A 206 13.59 -16.86 -11.81
C ALA A 206 14.59 -16.31 -10.79
N ALA A 207 14.67 -17.00 -9.66
CA ALA A 207 15.67 -16.79 -8.64
C ALA A 207 16.98 -17.49 -9.01
N SER A 208 18.08 -16.88 -8.58
CA SER A 208 19.42 -17.48 -8.62
C SER A 208 20.12 -17.26 -7.29
N PRO A 209 21.06 -18.16 -6.88
CA PRO A 209 21.79 -17.98 -5.63
C PRO A 209 22.44 -16.60 -5.57
N ALA A 210 22.27 -15.91 -4.44
CA ALA A 210 22.87 -14.61 -4.21
C ALA A 210 24.40 -14.69 -4.18
N ASP A 211 25.08 -13.64 -4.62
CA ASP A 211 26.50 -13.53 -4.40
C ASP A 211 26.82 -13.34 -2.90
N ARG A 212 28.08 -13.54 -2.53
CA ARG A 212 28.51 -13.47 -1.12
C ARG A 212 28.27 -12.08 -0.52
N GLU A 213 28.41 -11.03 -1.31
CA GLU A 213 28.26 -9.65 -0.85
C GLU A 213 26.80 -9.36 -0.49
N THR A 214 25.87 -9.76 -1.36
CA THR A 214 24.42 -9.65 -1.15
C THR A 214 23.98 -10.48 0.05
N ALA A 215 24.40 -11.75 0.12
CA ALA A 215 24.07 -12.61 1.25
C ALA A 215 24.57 -12.04 2.58
N ALA A 216 25.77 -11.45 2.61
CA ALA A 216 26.30 -10.79 3.80
C ALA A 216 25.51 -9.53 4.17
N ALA A 217 25.16 -8.69 3.18
CA ALA A 217 24.40 -7.46 3.40
C ALA A 217 22.97 -7.71 3.94
N TRP A 218 22.36 -8.82 3.53
CA TRP A 218 21.00 -9.20 3.93
C TRP A 218 20.94 -10.15 5.13
N SER A 219 22.09 -10.63 5.60
CA SER A 219 22.19 -11.48 6.77
C SER A 219 21.60 -10.79 8.01
N GLY A 220 20.66 -11.46 8.67
CA GLY A 220 19.97 -10.94 9.86
C GLY A 220 18.85 -9.92 9.59
N ARG A 221 18.67 -9.47 8.33
CA ARG A 221 17.55 -8.57 7.96
C ARG A 221 16.30 -9.32 7.55
N LEU A 222 16.48 -10.39 6.77
CA LEU A 222 15.39 -11.29 6.42
C LEU A 222 15.20 -12.30 7.54
N ARG A 223 13.95 -12.60 7.86
CA ARG A 223 13.55 -13.52 8.93
C ARG A 223 12.22 -14.16 8.61
N GLU A 224 11.94 -15.30 9.23
CA GLU A 224 10.59 -15.85 9.26
C GLU A 224 9.76 -15.07 10.30
N GLY A 225 8.56 -14.65 9.91
CA GLY A 225 7.61 -13.93 10.74
C GLY A 225 6.77 -12.89 10.00
N PRO A 226 5.88 -12.19 10.71
CA PRO A 226 5.13 -11.07 10.12
C PRO A 226 6.07 -9.91 9.80
N LEU A 227 5.69 -9.08 8.84
CA LEU A 227 6.32 -7.78 8.65
C LEU A 227 5.87 -6.86 9.79
N THR A 228 6.84 -6.21 10.44
CA THR A 228 6.55 -5.07 11.32
C THR A 228 6.48 -3.85 10.42
N GLN A 229 5.28 -3.49 9.96
CA GLN A 229 5.07 -2.23 9.27
C GLN A 229 4.21 -1.33 10.15
N ASP A 230 4.67 -0.09 10.34
CA ASP A 230 3.80 0.97 10.78
C ASP A 230 2.81 1.25 9.64
N ALA A 231 1.52 1.36 9.98
CA ALA A 231 0.48 1.68 9.00
C ALA A 231 0.26 3.20 8.89
N GLU A 232 0.69 3.95 9.91
CA GLU A 232 0.46 5.38 10.10
C GLU A 232 1.42 6.22 9.26
N ALA A 233 0.98 7.37 8.78
CA ALA A 233 1.87 8.31 8.09
C ALA A 233 3.07 8.70 8.98
N VAL A 234 4.22 8.94 8.35
CA VAL A 234 5.34 9.57 9.08
C VAL A 234 5.03 11.05 9.18
N THR A 235 4.93 11.56 10.40
CA THR A 235 4.64 12.97 10.65
C THR A 235 5.71 13.63 11.52
N ALA A 236 5.77 14.96 11.48
CA ALA A 236 6.66 15.74 12.33
C ALA A 236 6.11 17.14 12.63
N GLU A 237 6.63 17.75 13.70
CA GLU A 237 6.39 19.16 14.01
C GLU A 237 7.28 20.11 13.20
N THR A 238 8.42 19.61 12.72
CA THR A 238 9.37 20.34 11.86
C THR A 238 9.78 19.48 10.66
N ALA A 239 10.01 20.12 9.52
CA ALA A 239 10.38 19.43 8.29
C ALA A 239 11.14 20.36 7.34
N SER A 240 11.94 19.79 6.44
CA SER A 240 12.53 20.54 5.33
C SER A 240 11.46 20.88 4.30
N ALA A 241 11.45 22.11 3.82
CA ALA A 241 10.66 22.59 2.69
C ALA A 241 11.45 22.55 1.36
N GLY A 242 12.55 21.78 1.32
CA GLY A 242 13.47 21.76 0.19
C GLY A 242 14.15 23.12 0.00
N GLU A 243 14.16 23.62 -1.25
CA GLU A 243 14.75 24.92 -1.58
C GLU A 243 14.01 26.11 -0.93
N ALA A 244 12.76 25.91 -0.49
CA ALA A 244 11.97 26.96 0.14
C ALA A 244 12.37 27.24 1.60
N GLY A 245 13.22 26.40 2.21
CA GLY A 245 13.71 26.55 3.59
C GLY A 245 13.19 25.48 4.53
N SER A 246 12.74 25.86 5.73
CA SER A 246 12.25 24.93 6.77
C SER A 246 10.83 25.27 7.23
N LEU A 247 10.09 24.23 7.62
CA LEU A 247 8.73 24.32 8.13
C LEU A 247 8.72 23.97 9.62
N ALA A 248 7.92 24.70 10.39
CA ALA A 248 7.68 24.41 11.79
C ALA A 248 6.22 24.69 12.16
N LEU A 249 5.63 23.80 12.94
CA LEU A 249 4.37 24.02 13.63
C LEU A 249 4.63 24.76 14.93
N ARG A 250 4.07 25.97 15.06
CA ARG A 250 4.26 26.81 16.25
C ARG A 250 2.98 26.87 17.08
N PRO A 251 2.98 26.38 18.33
CA PRO A 251 1.83 26.50 19.21
C PRO A 251 1.39 27.97 19.31
N THR A 252 0.09 28.20 19.17
CA THR A 252 -0.50 29.54 19.28
C THR A 252 -0.38 30.11 20.69
N GLU A 253 -0.49 29.24 21.69
CA GLU A 253 -0.22 29.51 23.10
C GLU A 253 0.44 28.26 23.72
N VAL A 254 1.18 28.43 24.81
CA VAL A 254 1.83 27.30 25.50
C VAL A 254 0.76 26.32 26.00
N GLY A 255 0.82 25.08 25.53
CA GLY A 255 -0.13 24.02 25.86
C GLY A 255 -1.48 24.10 25.13
N ALA A 256 -1.64 25.03 24.17
CA ALA A 256 -2.80 25.00 23.29
C ALA A 256 -2.67 23.85 22.29
N PRO A 257 -3.76 23.12 22.00
CA PRO A 257 -3.77 22.08 20.96
C PRO A 257 -3.72 22.70 19.55
N SER A 258 -3.63 24.02 19.41
CA SER A 258 -3.61 24.70 18.12
C SER A 258 -2.25 25.32 17.83
N ALA A 259 -1.78 25.13 16.59
CA ALA A 259 -0.51 25.67 16.09
C ALA A 259 -0.69 26.36 14.73
N THR A 260 0.20 27.28 14.40
CA THR A 260 0.31 27.88 13.06
C THR A 260 1.45 27.24 12.30
N LEU A 261 1.29 27.06 11.00
CA LEU A 261 2.35 26.56 10.14
C LEU A 261 3.22 27.74 9.69
N VAL A 262 4.51 27.71 10.01
CA VAL A 262 5.46 28.77 9.68
C VAL A 262 6.53 28.22 8.75
N LEU A 263 6.73 28.90 7.62
CA LEU A 263 7.85 28.70 6.71
C LEU A 263 8.95 29.72 7.05
N THR A 264 10.17 29.23 7.25
CA THR A 264 11.37 30.04 7.37
C THR A 264 12.18 29.88 6.10
N ASP A 265 12.32 30.94 5.31
CA ASP A 265 13.08 30.90 4.06
C ASP A 265 14.60 30.77 4.30
N PRO A 266 15.41 30.47 3.26
CA PRO A 266 16.87 30.36 3.42
C PRO A 266 17.56 31.64 3.90
N GLU A 267 16.89 32.81 3.81
CA GLU A 267 17.37 34.07 4.37
C GLU A 267 16.94 34.30 5.84
N GLY A 268 16.24 33.33 6.45
CA GLY A 268 15.75 33.39 7.81
C GLY A 268 14.49 34.23 7.98
N ARG A 269 13.79 34.61 6.90
CA ARG A 269 12.53 35.35 6.99
C ARG A 269 11.39 34.37 7.18
N GLU A 270 10.53 34.70 8.13
CA GLU A 270 9.41 33.86 8.50
C GLU A 270 8.12 34.33 7.84
N ARG A 271 7.28 33.37 7.46
CA ARG A 271 5.94 33.62 6.96
C ARG A 271 4.99 32.51 7.43
N GLU A 272 3.84 32.92 7.96
CA GLU A 272 2.73 32.02 8.28
C GLU A 272 2.02 31.55 7.00
N LEU A 273 1.71 30.25 6.94
CA LEU A 273 0.93 29.64 5.86
C LEU A 273 -0.50 29.40 6.35
N GLY A 274 -1.50 29.58 5.48
CA GLY A 274 -2.91 29.32 5.75
C GLY A 274 -3.69 30.45 6.43
N GLY A 275 -3.00 31.38 7.09
CA GLY A 275 -3.59 32.58 7.69
C GLY A 275 -4.50 32.33 8.91
N GLY A 276 -4.31 31.19 9.60
CA GLY A 276 -5.07 30.85 10.79
C GLY A 276 -4.53 29.62 11.51
N PRO A 277 -4.96 29.40 12.77
CA PRO A 277 -4.51 28.27 13.57
C PRO A 277 -5.10 26.97 13.06
N LEU A 278 -4.27 25.94 13.04
CA LEU A 278 -4.60 24.55 12.76
C LEU A 278 -4.75 23.80 14.08
N ARG A 279 -5.62 22.80 14.14
CA ARG A 279 -5.87 22.06 15.37
C ARG A 279 -5.16 20.71 15.35
N GLU A 280 -4.33 20.46 16.35
CA GLU A 280 -3.50 19.26 16.46
C GLU A 280 -2.83 18.96 15.11
N PRO A 281 -2.17 19.97 14.49
CA PRO A 281 -1.62 19.78 13.16
C PRO A 281 -0.36 18.92 13.20
N GLU A 282 -0.12 18.22 12.10
CA GLU A 282 1.06 17.41 11.87
C GLU A 282 1.51 17.55 10.42
N ILE A 283 2.81 17.81 10.20
CA ILE A 283 3.37 17.89 8.86
C ILE A 283 3.54 16.47 8.35
N LEU A 284 2.86 16.13 7.24
CA LEU A 284 3.09 14.84 6.59
C LEU A 284 4.46 14.87 5.92
N LEU A 285 5.27 13.86 6.21
CA LEU A 285 6.60 13.74 5.63
C LEU A 285 6.54 12.94 4.33
N ALA A 286 7.40 13.31 3.39
CA ALA A 286 7.66 12.47 2.24
C ALA A 286 8.32 11.20 2.77
N GLY A 287 7.54 10.11 2.86
CA GLY A 287 8.11 8.78 2.94
C GLY A 287 9.03 8.66 1.73
N GLY A 288 10.35 8.70 1.96
CA GLY A 288 11.33 8.48 0.90
C GLY A 288 10.90 7.24 0.12
N THR A 289 11.00 7.25 -1.21
CA THR A 289 10.52 6.20 -2.11
C THR A 289 10.80 4.81 -1.52
N ARG A 290 9.86 4.27 -0.75
CA ARG A 290 9.90 2.89 -0.31
C ARG A 290 9.42 2.13 -1.52
N VAL A 291 10.36 1.94 -2.45
CA VAL A 291 10.44 0.63 -3.06
C VAL A 291 10.68 -0.27 -1.86
N ALA A 292 9.75 -1.15 -1.56
CA ALA A 292 9.72 -1.88 -0.30
C ALA A 292 10.98 -2.75 -0.13
N THR A 293 11.95 -2.14 0.54
CA THR A 293 13.15 -2.74 1.07
C THR A 293 13.07 -2.67 2.57
N ALA A 294 13.67 -3.66 3.24
CA ALA A 294 14.21 -3.46 4.58
C ALA A 294 15.00 -2.14 4.61
N GLU A 295 14.95 -1.43 5.73
CA GLU A 295 15.48 -0.08 5.93
C GLU A 295 16.79 0.19 5.16
N PRO A 296 16.92 1.36 4.49
CA PRO A 296 18.23 1.77 3.99
C PRO A 296 19.20 1.84 5.17
N VAL A 297 20.38 1.23 5.01
CA VAL A 297 21.47 1.36 5.98
C VAL A 297 21.92 2.81 6.01
N LEU A 298 21.38 3.59 6.93
CA LEU A 298 22.12 4.70 7.48
C LEU A 298 23.13 4.07 8.44
N VAL A 299 24.40 4.07 8.05
CA VAL A 299 25.48 3.86 9.01
C VAL A 299 25.48 5.11 9.88
N GLU A 300 24.72 5.11 10.97
CA GLU A 300 24.92 6.07 12.05
C GLU A 300 26.29 5.78 12.65
N VAL A 301 27.29 6.55 12.21
CA VAL A 301 28.53 6.68 12.95
C VAL A 301 28.23 7.68 14.05
N ASP A 302 28.16 7.21 15.30
CA ASP A 302 28.01 8.10 16.45
C ASP A 302 29.27 8.97 16.57
N THR A 303 29.16 10.23 16.11
CA THR A 303 30.28 11.19 16.11
C THR A 303 30.56 11.78 17.49
N SER A 304 29.87 11.34 18.55
CA SER A 304 30.02 11.87 19.91
C SER A 304 31.06 11.13 20.77
N LEU A 305 31.58 10.00 20.29
CA LEU A 305 32.45 9.15 21.09
C LEU A 305 33.83 9.77 21.29
N THR A 306 34.29 9.76 22.55
CA THR A 306 35.67 10.11 22.87
C THR A 306 36.64 9.09 22.29
N VAL A 307 37.92 9.45 22.07
CA VAL A 307 38.95 8.52 21.57
C VAL A 307 39.04 7.24 22.40
N GLU A 308 38.76 7.35 23.71
CA GLU A 308 38.75 6.23 24.64
C GLU A 308 37.53 5.32 24.44
N GLU A 309 36.34 5.87 24.21
CA GLU A 309 35.12 5.09 23.91
C GLU A 309 35.15 4.48 22.52
N PHE A 310 35.64 5.21 21.52
CA PHE A 310 35.84 4.70 20.16
C PHE A 310 36.86 3.55 20.12
N SER A 311 37.88 3.58 20.98
CA SER A 311 38.84 2.47 21.11
C SER A 311 38.18 1.20 21.67
N LEU A 312 37.28 1.34 22.64
CA LEU A 312 36.54 0.21 23.21
C LEU A 312 35.55 -0.39 22.21
N GLU A 313 34.89 0.45 21.43
CA GLU A 313 33.93 0.01 20.41
C GLU A 313 34.63 -0.70 19.25
N ILE A 314 35.81 -0.22 18.83
CA ILE A 314 36.64 -0.92 17.84
C ILE A 314 37.16 -2.26 18.39
N GLU A 315 37.56 -2.33 19.66
CA GLU A 315 37.98 -3.61 20.28
C GLU A 315 36.82 -4.61 20.31
N GLU A 316 35.60 -4.15 20.57
CA GLU A 316 34.39 -4.98 20.54
C GLU A 316 34.03 -5.42 19.11
N LEU A 317 34.20 -4.52 18.12
CA LEU A 317 33.99 -4.79 16.70
C LEU A 317 35.02 -5.82 16.16
N ILE A 318 36.28 -5.72 16.60
CA ILE A 318 37.34 -6.68 16.27
C ILE A 318 37.06 -8.04 16.93
N ALA A 319 36.60 -8.06 18.17
CA ALA A 319 36.17 -9.28 18.86
C ALA A 319 34.94 -9.93 18.20
N GLY A 320 34.12 -9.15 17.49
CA GLY A 320 32.94 -9.59 16.73
C GLY A 320 33.20 -10.37 15.45
N GLY A 321 34.46 -10.63 15.07
CA GLY A 321 34.81 -11.53 13.97
C GLY A 321 35.11 -10.86 12.63
N LEU A 322 35.71 -9.67 12.65
CA LEU A 322 36.27 -9.05 11.45
C LEU A 322 37.33 -9.96 10.80
N PRO A 323 37.47 -9.97 9.46
CA PRO A 323 38.57 -10.65 8.79
C PRO A 323 39.93 -10.16 9.31
N ASP A 324 40.87 -11.08 9.53
CA ASP A 324 42.17 -10.81 10.17
C ASP A 324 42.95 -9.64 9.52
N GLU A 325 42.84 -9.47 8.20
CA GLU A 325 43.49 -8.37 7.47
C GLU A 325 42.89 -6.99 7.82
N VAL A 326 41.57 -6.93 8.02
CA VAL A 326 40.84 -5.70 8.36
C VAL A 326 41.07 -5.33 9.82
N ALA A 327 41.00 -6.32 10.72
CA ALA A 327 41.34 -6.14 12.13
C ALA A 327 42.78 -5.65 12.32
N ALA A 328 43.74 -6.24 11.59
CA ALA A 328 45.15 -5.84 11.64
C ALA A 328 45.43 -4.46 11.02
N GLN A 329 44.59 -4.00 10.10
CA GLN A 329 44.67 -2.66 9.52
C GLN A 329 44.14 -1.61 10.50
N LEU A 330 42.98 -1.86 11.11
CA LEU A 330 42.33 -0.99 12.11
C LEU A 330 43.18 -0.86 13.37
N GLN A 331 43.71 -1.98 13.90
CA GLN A 331 44.58 -1.97 15.08
C GLN A 331 45.84 -1.13 14.83
N ARG A 332 46.43 -1.22 13.64
CA ARG A 332 47.64 -0.46 13.27
C ARG A 332 47.37 1.05 13.19
N GLN A 333 46.20 1.44 12.67
CA GLN A 333 45.78 2.83 12.62
C GLN A 333 45.48 3.39 14.02
N LEU A 334 44.89 2.57 14.89
CA LEU A 334 44.62 2.93 16.29
C LEU A 334 45.94 3.09 17.08
N ASP A 335 46.88 2.15 16.92
CA ASP A 335 48.21 2.20 17.54
C ASP A 335 49.03 3.41 17.06
N GLU A 336 48.96 3.73 15.75
CA GLU A 336 49.61 4.93 15.19
C GLU A 336 48.98 6.23 15.70
N ALA A 337 47.65 6.26 15.90
CA ALA A 337 46.95 7.41 16.47
C ALA A 337 47.26 7.61 17.96
N LEU A 338 47.34 6.52 18.74
CA LEU A 338 47.64 6.55 20.18
C LEU A 338 49.12 6.81 20.48
N ALA A 339 50.05 6.43 19.59
CA ALA A 339 51.48 6.63 19.77
C ALA A 339 51.97 8.07 19.55
N GLY A 340 51.12 8.96 19.02
CA GLY A 340 51.29 10.40 19.07
C GLY A 340 52.52 10.96 18.34
N GLU A 341 52.48 11.04 17.01
CA GLU A 341 53.25 12.01 16.21
C GLU A 341 52.71 12.08 14.76
N ALA A 342 51.50 12.60 14.56
CA ALA A 342 50.96 12.81 13.21
C ALA A 342 50.42 14.24 13.04
N ALA A 343 51.31 15.14 12.62
CA ALA A 343 51.00 16.26 11.74
C ALA A 343 50.57 15.75 10.34
N GLY A 344 49.69 14.75 10.29
CA GLY A 344 49.44 13.95 9.10
C GLY A 344 48.28 12.95 9.23
N LEU A 345 47.37 13.14 10.19
CA LEU A 345 45.99 12.76 9.90
C LEU A 345 45.53 13.71 8.77
N PRO A 346 44.86 13.24 7.69
CA PRO A 346 44.13 14.18 6.86
C PRO A 346 43.26 14.99 7.81
N ASP A 347 43.34 16.31 7.70
CA ASP A 347 42.48 17.22 8.44
C ASP A 347 41.04 16.88 8.05
N LEU A 348 40.40 16.01 8.83
CA LEU A 348 39.02 15.57 8.60
C LEU A 348 38.09 16.79 8.65
N SER A 349 38.45 17.82 9.41
CA SER A 349 37.82 19.15 9.41
C SER A 349 37.99 19.92 8.09
N ALA A 350 39.06 19.68 7.31
CA ALA A 350 39.21 20.22 5.95
C ALA A 350 38.48 19.39 4.88
N LEU A 351 38.14 18.13 5.17
CA LEU A 351 37.35 17.25 4.30
C LEU A 351 35.84 17.34 4.59
N LEU A 352 35.46 17.83 5.78
CA LEU A 352 34.07 17.92 6.26
C LEU A 352 33.60 19.34 6.62
N GLY A 353 34.37 20.36 6.31
CA GLY A 353 33.98 21.76 6.55
C GLY A 353 34.12 22.15 8.02
N GLY A 354 34.94 23.17 8.28
CA GLY A 354 35.25 23.62 9.63
C GLY A 354 34.01 24.03 10.43
N TYR A 355 33.76 23.30 11.52
CA TYR A 355 32.78 23.63 12.53
C TYR A 355 33.49 23.95 13.85
N ASP A 356 33.39 25.21 14.29
CA ASP A 356 33.94 25.71 15.54
C ASP A 356 32.84 25.69 16.61
N GLY A 357 32.91 24.68 17.48
CA GLY A 357 32.40 24.59 18.84
C GLY A 357 31.32 25.58 19.32
N GLY A 358 30.07 25.36 18.90
CA GLY A 358 28.88 25.79 19.62
C GLY A 358 27.90 24.61 19.68
N VAL A 359 27.73 24.03 20.87
CA VAL A 359 26.82 22.90 21.09
C VAL A 359 25.37 23.41 21.05
N ASN A 360 24.77 23.39 19.87
CA ASN A 360 23.33 23.23 19.69
C ASN A 360 23.11 21.75 19.39
N GLU A 361 22.43 21.02 20.26
CA GLU A 361 22.17 19.57 20.16
C GLU A 361 21.20 19.18 19.01
N ASP A 362 20.99 20.02 17.99
CA ASP A 362 19.96 19.78 16.95
C ASP A 362 20.32 20.26 15.52
N ASP A 363 21.52 20.80 15.29
CA ASP A 363 21.88 21.42 13.99
C ASP A 363 22.46 20.43 12.94
N GLY A 364 22.40 19.12 13.19
CA GLY A 364 23.08 18.11 12.36
C GLY A 364 22.23 16.95 11.85
N ALA A 365 21.06 16.69 12.42
CA ALA A 365 20.20 15.62 11.93
C ALA A 365 19.58 16.05 10.59
N PRO A 366 19.60 15.19 9.55
CA PRO A 366 18.96 15.52 8.28
C PRO A 366 17.47 15.73 8.51
N GLN A 367 16.99 16.95 8.33
CA GLN A 367 15.55 17.24 8.41
C GLN A 367 14.82 16.46 7.32
N LEU A 368 13.81 15.70 7.72
CA LEU A 368 12.96 14.96 6.80
C LEU A 368 12.20 15.94 5.90
N LEU A 369 12.09 15.60 4.62
CA LEU A 369 11.42 16.43 3.63
C LEU A 369 9.90 16.37 3.84
N ALA A 370 9.24 17.52 3.89
CA ALA A 370 7.78 17.57 3.93
C ALA A 370 7.17 17.05 2.63
N LEU A 371 6.01 16.38 2.73
CA LEU A 371 5.30 15.84 1.57
C LEU A 371 4.91 16.97 0.61
N GLY A 372 5.36 16.87 -0.64
CA GLY A 372 5.12 17.86 -1.70
C GLY A 372 6.11 19.04 -1.72
N ALA A 373 7.08 19.11 -0.79
CA ALA A 373 8.01 20.23 -0.69
C ALA A 373 8.89 20.41 -1.93
N ASP A 374 9.28 19.31 -2.56
CA ASP A 374 10.00 19.27 -3.84
C ASP A 374 9.23 19.92 -5.01
N ARG A 375 7.94 20.25 -4.79
CA ARG A 375 7.03 20.89 -5.76
C ARG A 375 6.47 22.21 -5.26
N GLY A 376 7.06 22.79 -4.22
CA GLY A 376 6.56 24.05 -3.65
C GLY A 376 5.21 23.89 -2.95
N ARG A 377 4.95 22.71 -2.37
CA ARG A 377 3.74 22.40 -1.59
C ARG A 377 4.10 21.83 -0.23
N VAL A 378 3.17 21.87 0.71
CA VAL A 378 3.28 21.11 1.97
C VAL A 378 1.90 20.56 2.30
N VAL A 379 1.86 19.30 2.73
CA VAL A 379 0.65 18.65 3.22
C VAL A 379 0.69 18.59 4.74
N VAL A 380 -0.39 19.05 5.37
CA VAL A 380 -0.59 18.95 6.81
C VAL A 380 -1.88 18.20 7.07
N GLN A 381 -1.84 17.30 8.03
CA GLN A 381 -3.00 16.67 8.62
C GLN A 381 -3.36 17.42 9.90
N GLU A 382 -4.64 17.70 10.13
CA GLU A 382 -5.11 18.35 11.36
C GLU A 382 -6.42 17.72 11.84
N ALA A 383 -6.76 17.82 13.12
CA ALA A 383 -8.08 17.42 13.62
C ALA A 383 -9.18 18.33 13.02
N ALA A 384 -10.15 17.73 12.34
CA ALA A 384 -11.24 18.46 11.69
C ALA A 384 -12.36 18.85 12.68
N ASP A 385 -12.48 18.14 13.80
CA ASP A 385 -13.47 18.36 14.84
C ASP A 385 -12.88 18.28 16.26
N ALA A 386 -13.75 18.33 17.27
CA ALA A 386 -13.33 18.31 18.67
C ALA A 386 -13.21 16.97 19.34
N VAL A 387 -13.69 15.93 18.68
CA VAL A 387 -13.67 14.58 19.19
C VAL A 387 -12.38 13.87 18.73
N GLY A 388 -11.79 14.32 17.63
CA GLY A 388 -10.61 13.68 17.04
C GLY A 388 -10.98 12.46 16.20
N GLU A 389 -12.24 12.36 15.76
CA GLU A 389 -12.72 11.26 14.91
C GLU A 389 -12.63 11.60 13.42
N ARG A 390 -12.28 12.84 13.10
CA ARG A 390 -12.10 13.29 11.72
C ARG A 390 -10.84 14.12 11.60
N TYR A 391 -10.13 13.91 10.51
CA TYR A 391 -8.94 14.65 10.17
C TYR A 391 -9.16 15.41 8.88
N ARG A 392 -8.47 16.52 8.71
CA ARG A 392 -8.46 17.31 7.49
C ARG A 392 -7.04 17.31 6.94
N ILE A 393 -6.90 16.81 5.72
CA ILE A 393 -5.69 16.92 4.93
C ILE A 393 -5.74 18.25 4.19
N THR A 394 -4.82 19.15 4.49
CA THR A 394 -4.73 20.49 3.88
C THR A 394 -3.43 20.62 3.10
N VAL A 395 -3.53 21.07 1.85
CA VAL A 395 -2.38 21.38 1.00
C VAL A 395 -2.14 22.89 1.00
N PHE A 396 -0.95 23.32 1.37
CA PHE A 396 -0.53 24.72 1.28
C PHE A 396 0.45 24.93 0.14
N SER A 397 0.37 26.10 -0.49
CA SER A 397 1.39 26.56 -1.41
C SER A 397 2.56 27.16 -0.63
N LEU A 398 3.77 26.64 -0.83
CA LEU A 398 4.99 27.24 -0.31
C LEU A 398 5.30 28.58 -0.98
N ASP A 399 4.78 28.85 -2.18
CA ASP A 399 5.00 30.14 -2.85
C ASP A 399 4.11 31.26 -2.32
N THR A 400 2.79 31.05 -2.25
CA THR A 400 1.82 32.08 -1.85
C THR A 400 1.53 32.09 -0.36
N GLY A 401 1.74 30.95 0.33
CA GLY A 401 1.26 30.72 1.69
C GLY A 401 -0.25 30.47 1.79
N GLU A 402 -0.96 30.36 0.67
CA GLU A 402 -2.38 30.10 0.64
C GLU A 402 -2.69 28.59 0.65
N VAL A 403 -3.91 28.25 1.07
CA VAL A 403 -4.44 26.90 0.96
C VAL A 403 -4.80 26.63 -0.50
N VAL A 404 -4.25 25.55 -1.05
CA VAL A 404 -4.53 25.10 -2.41
C VAL A 404 -5.77 24.22 -2.43
N ASP A 405 -5.82 23.22 -1.55
CA ASP A 405 -6.92 22.27 -1.46
C ASP A 405 -7.05 21.66 -0.06
N ARG A 406 -8.21 21.07 0.24
CA ARG A 406 -8.54 20.42 1.51
C ARG A 406 -9.46 19.22 1.31
N HIS A 407 -9.23 18.18 2.09
CA HIS A 407 -10.06 16.98 2.10
C HIS A 407 -10.24 16.48 3.54
N THR A 408 -11.43 16.02 3.91
CA THR A 408 -11.70 15.49 5.26
C THR A 408 -11.78 13.97 5.20
N VAL A 409 -11.26 13.30 6.23
CA VAL A 409 -11.15 11.85 6.34
C VAL A 409 -11.53 11.43 7.76
N THR A 410 -11.84 10.15 7.98
CA THR A 410 -12.32 9.62 9.28
C THR A 410 -11.23 8.98 10.13
N ALA A 411 -10.00 8.92 9.63
CA ALA A 411 -8.83 8.46 10.36
C ALA A 411 -7.58 9.16 9.85
N GLU A 412 -6.49 9.05 10.61
CA GLU A 412 -5.18 9.52 10.18
C GLU A 412 -4.78 8.84 8.87
N SER A 413 -4.06 9.56 8.01
CA SER A 413 -3.56 9.01 6.77
C SER A 413 -2.48 7.95 7.00
N GLY A 414 -2.40 6.99 6.09
CA GLY A 414 -1.31 6.02 6.08
C GLY A 414 -0.05 6.56 5.40
N HIS A 415 0.98 5.73 5.33
CA HIS A 415 2.24 6.09 4.67
C HIS A 415 2.04 6.53 3.21
N ALA A 416 2.51 7.75 2.90
CA ALA A 416 2.47 8.31 1.56
C ALA A 416 3.58 7.77 0.66
N LEU A 417 3.26 7.53 -0.61
CA LEU A 417 4.23 7.22 -1.67
C LEU A 417 4.22 8.32 -2.72
N THR A 418 5.37 8.71 -3.25
CA THR A 418 5.45 9.72 -4.32
C THR A 418 6.03 9.12 -5.59
N ALA A 419 5.26 9.19 -6.67
CA ALA A 419 5.66 8.69 -7.98
C ALA A 419 6.58 9.68 -8.71
N SER A 420 7.30 9.20 -9.72
CA SER A 420 8.21 10.03 -10.52
C SER A 420 7.48 11.10 -11.35
N SER A 421 6.17 10.91 -11.63
CA SER A 421 5.29 11.96 -12.18
C SER A 421 5.05 13.11 -11.20
N GLY A 422 5.32 12.88 -9.92
CA GLY A 422 5.07 13.81 -8.84
C GLY A 422 3.70 13.73 -8.21
N VAL A 423 2.90 12.73 -8.57
CA VAL A 423 1.68 12.39 -7.83
C VAL A 423 2.07 11.67 -6.55
N SER A 424 1.60 12.16 -5.41
CA SER A 424 1.69 11.42 -4.14
C SER A 424 0.38 10.68 -3.86
N VAL A 425 0.48 9.50 -3.27
CA VAL A 425 -0.62 8.59 -2.96
C VAL A 425 -0.63 8.38 -1.46
N LEU A 426 -1.76 8.68 -0.81
CA LEU A 426 -1.93 8.49 0.63
C LEU A 426 -3.11 7.52 0.87
N PRO A 427 -2.94 6.44 1.64
CA PRO A 427 -4.07 5.68 2.18
C PRO A 427 -4.88 6.58 3.09
N VAL A 428 -6.20 6.61 2.92
CA VAL A 428 -7.10 7.36 3.78
C VAL A 428 -8.36 6.57 4.08
N ALA A 429 -8.99 6.87 5.22
CA ALA A 429 -10.32 6.41 5.54
C ALA A 429 -11.31 7.46 5.04
N SER A 430 -12.12 7.09 4.05
CA SER A 430 -13.11 7.97 3.42
C SER A 430 -14.08 8.55 4.46
N GLU A 431 -14.77 9.64 4.11
CA GLU A 431 -15.84 10.17 4.97
C GLU A 431 -16.99 9.17 5.20
N GLU A 432 -17.13 8.20 4.30
CA GLU A 432 -18.16 7.16 4.32
C GLU A 432 -17.71 5.90 5.11
N SER A 433 -16.43 5.80 5.47
CA SER A 433 -15.87 4.68 6.23
C SER A 433 -16.47 4.60 7.65
N GLU A 434 -17.18 3.51 7.96
CA GLU A 434 -17.84 3.32 9.26
C GLU A 434 -16.86 3.07 10.42
N PHE A 435 -15.66 2.59 10.12
CA PHE A 435 -14.71 2.10 11.13
C PHE A 435 -13.36 2.81 11.12
N GLY A 436 -13.24 3.92 10.40
CA GLY A 436 -11.97 4.64 10.26
C GLY A 436 -10.86 3.79 9.65
N ARG A 437 -11.21 2.76 8.88
CA ARG A 437 -10.25 1.94 8.16
C ARG A 437 -9.93 2.60 6.84
N HIS A 438 -8.67 2.56 6.43
CA HIS A 438 -8.29 3.04 5.11
C HIS A 438 -9.02 2.20 4.06
N ASP A 439 -9.80 2.84 3.22
CA ASP A 439 -10.64 2.23 2.17
C ASP A 439 -10.53 2.97 0.83
N ALA A 440 -9.81 4.09 0.83
CA ALA A 440 -9.58 4.93 -0.34
C ALA A 440 -8.12 5.41 -0.43
N LEU A 441 -7.75 5.88 -1.61
CA LEU A 441 -6.50 6.61 -1.84
C LEU A 441 -6.80 8.09 -2.02
N LEU A 442 -6.03 8.95 -1.38
CA LEU A 442 -6.00 10.36 -1.67
C LEU A 442 -4.80 10.66 -2.58
N LEU A 443 -5.07 11.03 -3.83
CA LEU A 443 -4.05 11.41 -4.80
C LEU A 443 -3.76 12.91 -4.69
N LEU A 444 -2.56 13.27 -4.26
CA LEU A 444 -2.03 14.62 -4.32
C LEU A 444 -1.37 14.83 -5.68
N ARG A 445 -1.97 15.66 -6.53
CA ARG A 445 -1.42 16.00 -7.84
C ARG A 445 -0.32 17.06 -7.75
N PRO A 446 0.56 17.18 -8.76
CA PRO A 446 1.62 18.18 -8.77
C PRO A 446 1.14 19.64 -8.68
N ASP A 447 -0.11 19.93 -9.07
CA ASP A 447 -0.70 21.26 -8.92
C ASP A 447 -1.15 21.58 -7.48
N GLY A 448 -1.20 20.55 -6.62
CA GLY A 448 -1.66 20.60 -5.24
C GLY A 448 -3.13 20.21 -5.06
N SER A 449 -3.84 19.83 -6.13
CA SER A 449 -5.20 19.31 -6.01
C SER A 449 -5.21 17.92 -5.39
N LEU A 450 -6.24 17.66 -4.57
CA LEU A 450 -6.51 16.37 -3.93
C LEU A 450 -7.63 15.66 -4.69
N ASN A 451 -7.46 14.36 -4.94
CA ASN A 451 -8.47 13.54 -5.57
C ASN A 451 -8.58 12.19 -4.86
N GLU A 452 -9.72 11.97 -4.22
CA GLU A 452 -10.03 10.69 -3.59
C GLU A 452 -10.38 9.64 -4.65
N VAL A 453 -9.86 8.43 -4.47
CA VAL A 453 -10.11 7.27 -5.32
C VAL A 453 -10.54 6.11 -4.42
N PRO A 454 -11.81 5.69 -4.48
CA PRO A 454 -12.26 4.54 -3.70
C PRO A 454 -11.58 3.27 -4.20
N VAL A 455 -11.25 2.36 -3.28
CA VAL A 455 -10.65 1.06 -3.59
C VAL A 455 -11.64 -0.04 -3.27
N GLY A 456 -11.71 -1.08 -4.10
CA GLY A 456 -12.49 -2.29 -3.81
C GLY A 456 -14.02 -2.16 -3.81
N GLY A 457 -14.57 -0.98 -4.11
CA GLY A 457 -16.01 -0.76 -4.22
C GLY A 457 -16.67 -1.68 -5.24
N THR A 458 -17.94 -2.03 -5.01
CA THR A 458 -18.73 -2.90 -5.89
C THR A 458 -20.09 -2.31 -6.23
N ASP A 459 -20.58 -2.57 -7.44
CA ASP A 459 -21.96 -2.30 -7.83
C ASP A 459 -22.94 -3.29 -7.16
N LEU A 460 -24.23 -3.05 -7.39
CA LEU A 460 -25.31 -3.90 -6.86
C LEU A 460 -25.24 -5.38 -7.30
N LEU A 461 -24.54 -5.66 -8.40
CA LEU A 461 -24.32 -7.01 -8.92
C LEU A 461 -23.03 -7.63 -8.38
N GLY A 462 -22.27 -6.91 -7.54
CA GLY A 462 -20.98 -7.34 -7.02
C GLY A 462 -19.83 -7.16 -8.00
N ASN A 463 -20.04 -6.47 -9.13
CA ASN A 463 -18.95 -6.11 -10.02
C ASN A 463 -18.16 -4.98 -9.38
N LEU A 464 -16.84 -5.05 -9.48
CA LEU A 464 -15.97 -4.00 -8.98
C LEU A 464 -16.23 -2.70 -9.77
N THR A 465 -16.42 -1.59 -9.06
CA THR A 465 -16.69 -0.24 -9.64
C THR A 465 -15.47 0.64 -9.62
#